data_AF-A0A353XZ65-F1
#
_entry.id   AF-A0A353XZ65-F1
#
_cell.length_a   1.000
_cell.length_b   1.000
_cell.length_c   1.000
_cell.angle_alpha   90.00
_cell.angle_beta   90.00
_cell.angle_gamma   90.00
#
_symmetry.space_group_name_H-M   'P 1'
#
loop_
_entity.id
_entity.type
_entity.pdbx_description
1 polymer ?
#
loop_
_entity_poly.entity_id
_entity_poly.type
_entity_poly.pdbx_seq_one_letter_code
_entity_poly.pdbx_strand_id
1 'polypeptide(L)'
;MKAFLIGSGLLAASLTVLFFVSGQAVSENSASASHSVSVESNHPLAMTHQELKQAYENFNKGDIDRVQKDLNAASQWLQQTSVSDNTKTKDEAAALVKEIQALQQKISHPSAGHEGAIARIWHRSSALVDHEIQHMTKSWSDVSTANKTMKYLLNAKLHFNYAEHDLFTSHDSDNANKELSYTITYLDEADKIAIPRVRQQIASIKKDIQALASSHANAHEQQNIINALDMASASIHQASQSAVPLIQARLKSLAKEIGSLKNDIAMLEYKQQYDAILEKLRKLETEL
;
A
#
# COMPACT_ATOMS: atom_id res chain seq x y z
N MET A 1 -23.35 -15.66 67.08
CA MET A 1 -24.03 -15.47 65.78
C MET A 1 -23.08 -14.74 64.85
N LYS A 2 -23.01 -15.23 63.61
CA LYS A 2 -22.16 -14.76 62.50
C LYS A 2 -22.61 -13.37 62.01
N ALA A 3 -21.67 -12.54 61.58
CA ALA A 3 -21.77 -11.76 60.34
C ALA A 3 -20.37 -11.28 59.91
N PHE A 4 -19.95 -11.76 58.75
CA PHE A 4 -18.82 -11.32 57.94
C PHE A 4 -19.28 -10.11 57.13
N LEU A 5 -18.49 -9.04 57.02
CA LEU A 5 -18.62 -8.08 55.93
C LEU A 5 -17.23 -7.61 55.50
N ILE A 6 -16.97 -7.90 54.23
CA ILE A 6 -15.79 -7.59 53.43
C ILE A 6 -15.89 -6.11 53.00
N GLY A 7 -14.81 -5.35 53.21
CA GLY A 7 -14.67 -3.97 52.75
C GLY A 7 -13.40 -3.82 51.92
N SER A 8 -13.58 -3.69 50.62
CA SER A 8 -12.59 -3.70 49.56
C SER A 8 -11.58 -2.55 49.64
N GLY A 9 -10.30 -2.88 49.51
CA GLY A 9 -9.22 -1.93 49.26
C GLY A 9 -9.29 -1.39 47.83
N LEU A 10 -9.53 -0.09 47.70
CA LEU A 10 -9.37 0.64 46.44
C LEU A 10 -7.89 1.07 46.32
N LEU A 11 -7.11 0.35 45.53
CA LEU A 11 -5.79 0.80 45.09
C LEU A 11 -5.98 1.71 43.87
N ALA A 12 -5.91 3.02 44.10
CA ALA A 12 -5.84 4.02 43.05
C ALA A 12 -4.43 3.97 42.40
N ALA A 13 -4.33 3.34 41.23
CA ALA A 13 -3.15 3.47 40.39
C ALA A 13 -3.29 4.73 39.52
N SER A 14 -2.74 5.84 40.01
CA SER A 14 -2.55 7.06 39.22
C SER A 14 -1.44 6.80 38.19
N LEU A 15 -1.80 6.64 36.92
CA LEU A 15 -0.82 6.60 35.83
C LEU A 15 -0.44 8.05 35.45
N THR A 16 0.63 8.55 36.05
CA THR A 16 1.24 9.83 35.67
C THR A 16 2.09 9.60 34.41
N VAL A 17 1.62 10.04 33.25
CA VAL A 17 2.45 10.14 32.03
C VAL A 17 3.21 11.46 32.11
N LEU A 18 4.48 11.38 32.51
CA LEU A 18 5.43 12.49 32.45
C LEU A 18 5.89 12.67 31.00
N PHE A 19 5.53 13.80 30.39
CA PHE A 19 6.17 14.27 29.16
C PHE A 19 7.56 14.78 29.50
N PHE A 20 8.60 13.99 29.22
CA PHE A 20 9.95 14.52 29.07
C PHE A 20 10.15 14.97 27.62
N VAL A 21 10.01 16.28 27.41
CA VAL A 21 10.62 16.97 26.27
C VAL A 21 12.10 17.14 26.62
N SER A 22 12.94 16.28 26.07
CA SER A 22 14.37 16.56 25.94
C SER A 22 14.69 16.57 24.46
N GLY A 23 14.75 17.79 23.91
CA GLY A 23 15.34 18.02 22.62
C GLY A 23 16.82 17.67 22.67
N GLN A 24 17.21 16.66 21.91
CA GLN A 24 18.52 16.59 21.30
C GLN A 24 18.33 16.19 19.85
N ALA A 25 18.83 17.08 18.98
CA ALA A 25 18.99 16.84 17.57
C ALA A 25 19.84 15.57 17.38
N VAL A 26 19.24 14.53 16.81
CA VAL A 26 19.96 13.41 16.21
C VAL A 26 19.75 13.53 14.71
N SER A 27 20.86 13.85 14.06
CA SER A 27 21.05 13.82 12.62
C SER A 27 20.93 12.38 12.13
N GLU A 28 19.74 11.97 11.69
CA GLU A 28 19.58 10.73 10.93
C GLU A 28 19.64 11.02 9.44
N ASN A 29 20.84 10.79 8.93
CA ASN A 29 21.17 10.66 7.53
C ASN A 29 20.51 9.38 6.98
N SER A 30 19.21 9.43 6.72
CA SER A 30 18.46 8.39 6.01
C SER A 30 18.19 8.87 4.59
N ALA A 31 19.27 9.17 3.86
CA ALA A 31 19.20 9.25 2.42
C ALA A 31 19.10 7.82 1.87
N SER A 32 17.87 7.27 1.88
CA SER A 32 17.50 6.31 0.86
C SER A 32 17.60 7.06 -0.46
N ALA A 33 18.76 6.92 -1.11
CA ALA A 33 19.00 7.47 -2.44
C ALA A 33 18.00 6.83 -3.40
N SER A 34 16.85 7.47 -3.55
CA SER A 34 16.01 7.37 -4.73
C SER A 34 16.91 7.72 -5.91
N HIS A 35 17.44 6.70 -6.57
CA HIS A 35 17.97 6.87 -7.91
C HIS A 35 16.76 7.14 -8.82
N SER A 36 16.25 8.36 -8.76
CA SER A 36 15.33 8.88 -9.75
C SER A 36 16.13 9.04 -11.03
N VAL A 37 16.19 7.98 -11.84
CA VAL A 37 16.44 8.16 -13.26
C VAL A 37 15.24 8.97 -13.76
N SER A 38 15.49 10.25 -14.04
CA SER A 38 14.45 11.16 -14.51
C SER A 38 13.92 10.59 -15.83
N VAL A 39 12.72 10.04 -15.79
CA VAL A 39 11.85 10.08 -16.98
C VAL A 39 11.83 11.54 -17.43
N GLU A 40 11.99 11.81 -18.73
CA GLU A 40 11.88 13.18 -19.23
C GLU A 40 10.61 13.80 -18.64
N SER A 41 10.70 15.02 -18.12
CA SER A 41 9.61 15.69 -17.39
C SER A 41 8.31 15.84 -18.19
N ASN A 42 8.31 15.47 -19.48
CA ASN A 42 7.19 15.50 -20.41
C ASN A 42 6.72 14.09 -20.86
N HIS A 43 7.26 13.00 -20.32
CA HIS A 43 6.81 11.66 -20.69
C HIS A 43 5.38 11.41 -20.18
N PRO A 44 4.52 10.74 -20.97
CA PRO A 44 3.11 10.63 -20.61
C PRO A 44 2.85 9.97 -19.24
N LEU A 45 3.58 8.91 -18.88
CA LEU A 45 3.42 8.27 -17.57
C LEU A 45 3.79 9.18 -16.38
N ALA A 46 4.83 10.00 -16.53
CA ALA A 46 5.26 10.93 -15.48
C ALA A 46 4.22 12.05 -15.29
N MET A 47 3.68 12.56 -16.40
CA MET A 47 2.60 13.54 -16.39
C MET A 47 1.33 12.94 -15.76
N THR A 48 0.94 11.72 -16.13
CA THR A 48 -0.19 11.02 -15.49
C THR A 48 0.00 10.93 -13.98
N HIS A 49 1.17 10.49 -13.51
CA HIS A 49 1.45 10.40 -12.08
C HIS A 49 1.30 11.75 -11.37
N GLN A 50 1.81 12.83 -11.98
CA GLN A 50 1.68 14.18 -11.44
C GLN A 50 0.22 14.65 -11.38
N GLU A 51 -0.58 14.40 -12.42
CA GLU A 51 -2.00 14.76 -12.42
C GLU A 51 -2.78 13.95 -11.37
N LEU A 52 -2.49 12.67 -11.19
CA LEU A 52 -3.12 11.84 -10.16
C LEU A 52 -2.76 12.29 -8.74
N LYS A 53 -1.52 12.73 -8.53
CA LYS A 53 -1.13 13.37 -7.26
C LYS A 53 -1.94 14.63 -7.00
N GLN A 54 -2.10 15.49 -8.00
CA GLN A 54 -2.93 16.70 -7.89
C GLN A 54 -4.40 16.36 -7.60
N ALA A 55 -4.95 15.34 -8.27
CA ALA A 55 -6.30 14.85 -8.00
C ALA A 55 -6.46 14.41 -6.53
N TYR A 56 -5.48 13.69 -5.98
CA TYR A 56 -5.48 13.28 -4.58
C TYR A 56 -5.46 14.48 -3.63
N GLU A 57 -4.55 15.44 -3.86
CA GLU A 57 -4.44 16.66 -3.05
C GLU A 57 -5.69 17.54 -3.11
N ASN A 58 -6.33 17.65 -4.28
CA ASN A 58 -7.54 18.45 -4.47
C ASN A 58 -8.77 17.77 -3.86
N PHE A 59 -8.83 16.44 -3.85
CA PHE A 59 -9.88 15.69 -3.15
C PHE A 59 -9.83 15.96 -1.65
N ASN A 60 -8.63 15.95 -1.06
CA ASN A 60 -8.44 16.25 0.36
C ASN A 60 -8.79 17.69 0.74
N LYS A 61 -8.80 18.61 -0.24
CA LYS A 61 -9.28 20.00 -0.07
C LYS A 61 -10.78 20.16 -0.33
N GLY A 62 -11.46 19.12 -0.79
CA GLY A 62 -12.88 19.15 -1.18
C GLY A 62 -13.16 19.83 -2.52
N ASP A 63 -12.15 20.11 -3.35
CA ASP A 63 -12.29 20.77 -4.66
C ASP A 63 -12.57 19.73 -5.76
N ILE A 64 -13.81 19.25 -5.81
CA ILE A 64 -14.21 18.14 -6.70
C ILE A 64 -14.13 18.52 -8.18
N ASP A 65 -14.32 19.79 -8.53
CA ASP A 65 -14.19 20.26 -9.91
C ASP A 65 -12.74 20.12 -10.39
N ARG A 66 -11.76 20.49 -9.55
CA ARG A 66 -10.35 20.25 -9.84
C ARG A 66 -10.01 18.76 -9.91
N VAL A 67 -10.55 17.95 -9.00
CA VAL A 67 -10.35 16.49 -9.05
C VAL A 67 -10.78 15.93 -10.40
N GLN A 68 -11.96 16.32 -10.91
CA GLN A 68 -12.41 15.86 -12.23
C GLN A 68 -11.48 16.31 -13.36
N LYS A 69 -10.98 17.55 -13.30
CA LYS A 69 -10.03 18.09 -14.28
C LYS A 69 -8.72 17.31 -14.28
N ASP A 70 -8.15 17.06 -13.11
CA ASP A 70 -6.89 16.35 -12.95
C ASP A 70 -7.02 14.88 -13.39
N LEU A 71 -8.12 14.20 -13.02
CA LEU A 71 -8.43 12.86 -13.50
C LEU A 71 -8.59 12.81 -15.04
N ASN A 72 -9.22 13.83 -15.64
CA ASN A 72 -9.32 13.92 -17.10
C ASN A 72 -7.95 14.09 -17.76
N ALA A 73 -7.10 14.95 -17.22
CA ALA A 73 -5.75 15.17 -17.73
C ALA A 73 -4.90 13.88 -17.61
N ALA A 74 -4.95 13.20 -16.46
CA ALA A 74 -4.28 11.92 -16.25
C ALA A 74 -4.67 10.87 -17.31
N SER A 75 -5.97 10.77 -17.60
CA SER A 75 -6.54 9.87 -18.61
C SER A 75 -6.04 10.20 -20.02
N GLN A 76 -6.01 11.50 -20.39
CA GLN A 76 -5.51 11.94 -21.69
C GLN A 76 -4.03 11.62 -21.90
N TRP A 77 -3.20 11.80 -20.87
CA TRP A 77 -1.78 11.43 -20.92
C TRP A 77 -1.60 9.92 -21.13
N LEU A 78 -2.34 9.07 -20.42
CA LEU A 78 -2.27 7.60 -20.58
C LEU A 78 -2.70 7.12 -21.97
N GLN A 79 -3.55 7.89 -22.66
CA GLN A 79 -4.03 7.56 -24.00
C GLN A 79 -3.10 8.00 -25.13
N GLN A 80 -1.99 8.69 -24.81
CA GLN A 80 -1.03 9.10 -25.84
C GLN A 80 -0.34 7.88 -26.45
N THR A 81 -0.11 7.92 -27.76
CA THR A 81 0.56 6.83 -28.49
C THR A 81 2.02 6.64 -28.05
N SER A 82 2.63 7.70 -27.50
CA SER A 82 3.98 7.73 -26.94
C SER A 82 4.06 7.28 -25.49
N VAL A 83 3.01 6.69 -24.90
CA VAL A 83 3.00 6.30 -23.49
C VAL A 83 4.10 5.29 -23.13
N SER A 84 4.48 4.42 -24.07
CA SER A 84 5.59 3.47 -23.97
C SER A 84 5.75 2.74 -25.31
N ASP A 85 6.86 2.03 -25.52
CA ASP A 85 7.00 1.00 -26.56
C ASP A 85 6.76 -0.43 -26.05
N ASN A 86 6.68 -0.60 -24.72
CA ASN A 86 6.40 -1.86 -24.06
C ASN A 86 4.89 -2.19 -24.07
N THR A 87 4.52 -3.37 -24.60
CA THR A 87 3.12 -3.82 -24.66
C THR A 87 2.46 -3.92 -23.29
N LYS A 88 3.16 -4.44 -22.27
CA LYS A 88 2.62 -4.55 -20.91
C LYS A 88 2.36 -3.18 -20.31
N THR A 89 3.27 -2.23 -20.49
CA THR A 89 3.06 -0.84 -20.03
C THR A 89 1.83 -0.22 -20.70
N LYS A 90 1.62 -0.46 -22.01
CA LYS A 90 0.41 -0.02 -22.74
C LYS A 90 -0.87 -0.66 -22.19
N ASP A 91 -0.85 -1.96 -21.91
CA ASP A 91 -2.00 -2.68 -21.38
C ASP A 91 -2.40 -2.17 -19.99
N GLU A 92 -1.40 -1.93 -19.11
CA GLU A 92 -1.62 -1.39 -17.77
C GLU A 92 -2.05 0.09 -17.80
N ALA A 93 -1.51 0.89 -18.72
CA ALA A 93 -1.98 2.25 -18.97
C ALA A 93 -3.46 2.27 -19.39
N ALA A 94 -3.85 1.37 -20.30
CA ALA A 94 -5.25 1.23 -20.72
C ALA A 94 -6.18 0.76 -19.59
N ALA A 95 -5.69 -0.10 -18.69
CA ALA A 95 -6.44 -0.50 -17.50
C ALA A 95 -6.62 0.68 -16.53
N LEU A 96 -5.58 1.47 -16.28
CA LEU A 96 -5.65 2.67 -15.45
C LEU A 96 -6.64 3.71 -16.01
N VAL A 97 -6.68 3.91 -17.33
CA VAL A 97 -7.70 4.79 -17.96
C VAL A 97 -9.11 4.35 -17.61
N LYS A 98 -9.41 3.05 -17.67
CA LYS A 98 -10.74 2.51 -17.33
C LYS A 98 -11.08 2.74 -15.87
N GLU A 99 -10.10 2.60 -14.98
CA GLU A 99 -10.29 2.85 -13.54
C GLU A 99 -10.54 4.33 -13.24
N ILE A 100 -9.77 5.23 -13.88
CA ILE A 100 -9.98 6.68 -13.80
C ILE A 100 -11.39 7.03 -14.26
N GLN A 101 -11.83 6.52 -15.42
CA GLN A 101 -13.17 6.77 -15.96
C GLN A 101 -14.27 6.24 -15.03
N ALA A 102 -14.10 5.05 -14.47
CA ALA A 102 -15.05 4.48 -13.52
C ALA A 102 -15.16 5.30 -12.23
N LEU A 103 -14.05 5.86 -11.75
CA LEU A 103 -14.01 6.76 -10.60
C LEU A 103 -14.70 8.10 -10.92
N GLN A 104 -14.41 8.70 -12.08
CA GLN A 104 -15.01 9.97 -12.51
C GLN A 104 -16.54 9.92 -12.55
N GLN A 105 -17.12 8.78 -12.92
CA GLN A 105 -18.57 8.59 -12.92
C GLN A 105 -19.19 8.62 -11.52
N LYS A 106 -18.43 8.32 -10.47
CA LYS A 106 -18.91 8.14 -9.09
C LYS A 106 -18.56 9.30 -8.16
N ILE A 107 -17.53 10.09 -8.52
CA ILE A 107 -16.95 11.10 -7.62
C ILE A 107 -17.82 12.34 -7.37
N SER A 108 -18.92 12.48 -8.10
CA SER A 108 -19.93 13.55 -7.91
C SER A 108 -20.53 13.59 -6.49
N HIS A 109 -20.45 12.47 -5.75
CA HIS A 109 -20.84 12.37 -4.35
C HIS A 109 -19.64 11.86 -3.53
N PRO A 110 -18.75 12.74 -3.04
CA PRO A 110 -17.51 12.35 -2.37
C PRO A 110 -17.76 11.46 -1.15
N SER A 111 -16.92 10.44 -0.99
CA SER A 111 -16.93 9.52 0.15
C SER A 111 -15.50 9.11 0.48
N ALA A 112 -15.26 8.57 1.68
CA ALA A 112 -13.96 8.02 2.05
C ALA A 112 -13.49 6.91 1.08
N GLY A 113 -14.43 6.17 0.46
CA GLY A 113 -14.09 5.18 -0.57
C GLY A 113 -13.52 5.80 -1.85
N HIS A 114 -13.87 7.05 -2.16
CA HIS A 114 -13.30 7.77 -3.30
C HIS A 114 -11.87 8.25 -3.03
N GLU A 115 -11.56 8.66 -1.80
CA GLU A 115 -10.18 9.00 -1.40
C GLU A 115 -9.24 7.80 -1.61
N GLY A 116 -9.62 6.63 -1.07
CA GLY A 116 -8.86 5.40 -1.22
C GLY A 116 -8.71 4.97 -2.68
N ALA A 117 -9.73 5.18 -3.51
CA ALA A 117 -9.66 4.90 -4.95
C ALA A 117 -8.66 5.81 -5.68
N ILE A 118 -8.64 7.11 -5.38
CA ILE A 118 -7.66 8.04 -5.98
C ILE A 118 -6.24 7.68 -5.52
N ALA A 119 -6.05 7.45 -4.22
CA ALA A 119 -4.76 7.06 -3.66
C ALA A 119 -4.24 5.78 -4.32
N ARG A 120 -5.11 4.79 -4.53
CA ARG A 120 -4.79 3.54 -5.23
C ARG A 120 -4.34 3.77 -6.67
N ILE A 121 -5.10 4.55 -7.44
CA ILE A 121 -4.76 4.85 -8.84
C ILE A 121 -3.43 5.60 -8.92
N TRP A 122 -3.20 6.54 -8.00
CA TRP A 122 -1.94 7.27 -7.88
C TRP A 122 -0.77 6.33 -7.57
N HIS A 123 -0.89 5.45 -6.58
CA HIS A 123 0.13 4.45 -6.25
C HIS A 123 0.49 3.55 -7.43
N ARG A 124 -0.53 3.06 -8.15
CA ARG A 124 -0.31 2.23 -9.35
C ARG A 124 0.41 2.99 -10.45
N SER A 125 0.11 4.28 -10.64
CA SER A 125 0.86 5.10 -11.61
C SER A 125 2.34 5.22 -11.27
N SER A 126 2.70 5.31 -9.98
CA SER A 126 4.09 5.32 -9.51
C SER A 126 4.80 4.03 -9.88
N ALA A 127 4.18 2.89 -9.56
CA ALA A 127 4.77 1.58 -9.85
C ALA A 127 4.89 1.33 -11.37
N LEU A 128 3.97 1.86 -12.19
CA LEU A 128 4.06 1.79 -13.64
C LEU A 128 5.19 2.65 -14.21
N VAL A 129 5.40 3.85 -13.66
CA VAL A 129 6.56 4.70 -13.99
C VAL A 129 7.87 3.98 -13.66
N ASP A 130 7.98 3.41 -12.45
CA ASP A 130 9.17 2.68 -12.03
C ASP A 130 9.44 1.45 -12.91
N HIS A 131 8.38 0.74 -13.31
CA HIS A 131 8.48 -0.39 -14.25
C HIS A 131 9.00 0.06 -15.62
N GLU A 132 8.48 1.16 -16.16
CA GLU A 132 8.92 1.70 -17.45
C GLU A 132 10.38 2.15 -17.40
N ILE A 133 10.82 2.81 -16.32
CA ILE A 133 12.24 3.18 -16.14
C ILE A 133 13.13 1.93 -16.15
N GLN A 134 12.76 0.89 -15.40
CA GLN A 134 13.51 -0.36 -15.34
C GLN A 134 13.52 -1.08 -16.69
N HIS A 135 12.44 -0.95 -17.45
CA HIS A 135 12.42 -1.39 -18.83
C HIS A 135 13.39 -0.56 -19.68
N MET A 136 13.25 0.76 -19.77
CA MET A 136 14.09 1.59 -20.64
C MET A 136 15.60 1.53 -20.32
N THR A 137 15.98 1.37 -19.05
CA THR A 137 17.39 1.31 -18.63
C THR A 137 18.11 0.02 -19.03
N LYS A 138 17.38 -1.05 -19.35
CA LYS A 138 17.95 -2.33 -19.76
C LYS A 138 17.94 -2.45 -21.28
N SER A 139 19.09 -2.76 -21.87
CA SER A 139 19.19 -3.03 -23.31
C SER A 139 18.57 -4.40 -23.61
N TRP A 140 17.27 -4.44 -23.86
CA TRP A 140 16.55 -5.66 -24.21
C TRP A 140 16.94 -6.14 -25.61
N SER A 141 17.82 -7.13 -25.68
CA SER A 141 17.75 -8.08 -26.78
C SER A 141 16.81 -9.21 -26.37
N ASP A 142 15.65 -9.32 -27.01
CA ASP A 142 14.65 -10.38 -26.78
C ASP A 142 15.17 -11.79 -27.16
N VAL A 143 16.45 -11.91 -27.50
CA VAL A 143 17.11 -13.17 -27.85
C VAL A 143 17.67 -13.87 -26.60
N SER A 144 18.10 -13.11 -25.58
CA SER A 144 18.68 -13.68 -24.36
C SER A 144 17.63 -14.26 -23.42
N THR A 145 17.85 -15.48 -22.94
CA THR A 145 17.07 -16.09 -21.86
C THR A 145 17.02 -15.21 -20.62
N ALA A 146 18.12 -14.52 -20.27
CA ALA A 146 18.17 -13.64 -19.11
C ALA A 146 17.24 -12.43 -19.28
N ASN A 147 17.23 -11.81 -20.47
CA ASN A 147 16.35 -10.69 -20.80
C ASN A 147 14.88 -11.12 -20.78
N LYS A 148 14.54 -12.26 -21.37
CA LYS A 148 13.16 -12.77 -21.31
C LYS A 148 12.72 -13.04 -19.86
N THR A 149 13.60 -13.64 -19.05
CA THR A 149 13.32 -13.92 -17.63
C THR A 149 13.08 -12.63 -16.88
N MET A 150 13.97 -11.64 -17.05
CA MET A 150 13.86 -10.34 -16.42
C MET A 150 12.56 -9.61 -16.78
N LYS A 151 12.12 -9.67 -18.04
CA LYS A 151 10.85 -9.04 -18.46
C LYS A 151 9.66 -9.56 -17.64
N TYR A 152 9.60 -10.86 -17.39
CA TYR A 152 8.56 -11.44 -16.53
C TYR A 152 8.75 -11.09 -15.06
N LEU A 153 9.98 -11.01 -14.55
CA LEU A 153 10.26 -10.58 -13.18
C LEU A 153 9.82 -9.13 -12.94
N LEU A 154 10.10 -8.22 -13.87
CA LEU A 154 9.63 -6.83 -13.79
C LEU A 154 8.10 -6.76 -13.77
N ASN A 155 7.42 -7.56 -14.60
CA ASN A 155 5.96 -7.64 -14.57
C ASN A 155 5.42 -8.21 -13.25
N ALA A 156 6.08 -9.22 -12.68
CA ALA A 156 5.72 -9.74 -11.37
C ALA A 156 5.86 -8.66 -10.30
N LYS A 157 6.98 -7.93 -10.27
CA LYS A 157 7.22 -6.84 -9.33
C LYS A 157 6.22 -5.69 -9.48
N LEU A 158 5.81 -5.35 -10.70
CA LEU A 158 4.77 -4.35 -10.94
C LEU A 158 3.47 -4.71 -10.23
N HIS A 159 2.98 -5.94 -10.43
CA HIS A 159 1.76 -6.41 -9.77
C HIS A 159 1.94 -6.60 -8.26
N PHE A 160 3.13 -7.02 -7.81
CA PHE A 160 3.40 -7.11 -6.38
C PHE A 160 3.26 -5.71 -5.76
N ASN A 161 3.90 -4.69 -6.33
CA ASN A 161 3.78 -3.30 -5.89
C ASN A 161 2.34 -2.77 -5.94
N TYR A 162 1.51 -3.20 -6.90
CA TYR A 162 0.08 -2.85 -6.89
C TYR A 162 -0.64 -3.43 -5.67
N ALA A 163 -0.32 -4.68 -5.28
CA ALA A 163 -0.89 -5.30 -4.10
C ALA A 163 -0.53 -4.57 -2.79
N GLU A 164 0.62 -3.87 -2.73
CA GLU A 164 1.06 -3.15 -1.53
C GLU A 164 0.00 -2.17 -1.01
N HIS A 165 -0.47 -1.27 -1.87
CA HIS A 165 -1.48 -0.29 -1.47
C HIS A 165 -2.80 -0.98 -1.09
N ASP A 166 -3.17 -2.02 -1.84
CA ASP A 166 -4.38 -2.78 -1.58
C ASP A 166 -4.35 -3.49 -0.23
N LEU A 167 -3.19 -4.00 0.19
CA LEU A 167 -2.99 -4.63 1.49
C LEU A 167 -2.93 -3.61 2.63
N PHE A 168 -2.05 -2.61 2.49
CA PHE A 168 -1.60 -1.81 3.63
C PHE A 168 -2.24 -0.43 3.73
N THR A 169 -2.93 0.03 2.69
CA THR A 169 -3.54 1.37 2.66
C THR A 169 -5.06 1.32 2.50
N SER A 170 -5.56 0.64 1.47
CA SER A 170 -7.01 0.51 1.26
C SER A 170 -7.62 -0.70 1.97
N HIS A 171 -6.81 -1.65 2.45
CA HIS A 171 -7.25 -2.91 3.07
C HIS A 171 -8.27 -3.67 2.20
N ASP A 172 -8.08 -3.62 0.89
CA ASP A 172 -8.91 -4.29 -0.11
C ASP A 172 -8.31 -5.66 -0.44
N SER A 173 -8.71 -6.67 0.33
CA SER A 173 -8.19 -8.03 0.19
C SER A 173 -8.48 -8.64 -1.18
N ASP A 174 -9.58 -8.27 -1.82
CA ASP A 174 -9.98 -8.85 -3.11
C ASP A 174 -9.07 -8.34 -4.22
N ASN A 175 -8.83 -7.03 -4.27
CA ASN A 175 -7.88 -6.45 -5.22
C ASN A 175 -6.44 -6.89 -4.90
N ALA A 176 -6.05 -6.92 -3.63
CA ALA A 176 -4.74 -7.43 -3.23
C ALA A 176 -4.51 -8.88 -3.72
N ASN A 177 -5.45 -9.78 -3.46
CA ASN A 177 -5.35 -11.18 -3.88
C ASN A 177 -5.30 -11.33 -5.41
N LYS A 178 -6.03 -10.48 -6.15
CA LYS A 178 -5.95 -10.45 -7.61
C LYS A 178 -4.56 -10.05 -8.10
N GLU A 179 -3.96 -9.01 -7.52
CA GLU A 179 -2.62 -8.55 -7.87
C GLU A 179 -1.52 -9.55 -7.45
N LEU A 180 -1.66 -10.21 -6.29
CA LEU A 180 -0.79 -11.31 -5.88
C LEU A 180 -0.88 -12.51 -6.84
N SER A 181 -2.08 -12.81 -7.36
CA SER A 181 -2.27 -13.86 -8.37
C SER A 181 -1.60 -13.53 -9.71
N TYR A 182 -1.67 -12.28 -10.17
CA TYR A 182 -0.90 -11.84 -11.34
C TYR A 182 0.61 -11.92 -11.09
N THR A 183 1.06 -11.58 -9.88
CA THR A 183 2.46 -11.72 -9.48
C THR A 183 2.93 -13.17 -9.64
N ILE A 184 2.18 -14.14 -9.10
CA ILE A 184 2.48 -15.56 -9.23
C ILE A 184 2.48 -15.99 -10.70
N THR A 185 1.51 -15.52 -11.50
CA THR A 185 1.42 -15.85 -12.93
C THR A 185 2.66 -15.40 -13.71
N TYR A 186 3.17 -14.20 -13.45
CA TYR A 186 4.40 -13.73 -14.09
C TYR A 186 5.66 -14.44 -13.56
N LEU A 187 5.68 -14.86 -12.30
CA LEU A 187 6.74 -15.72 -11.78
C LEU A 187 6.72 -17.12 -12.41
N ASP A 188 5.54 -17.67 -12.73
CA ASP A 188 5.41 -18.91 -13.51
C ASP A 188 5.98 -18.75 -14.92
N GLU A 189 5.71 -17.63 -15.60
CA GLU A 189 6.30 -17.36 -16.91
C GLU A 189 7.82 -17.18 -16.85
N ALA A 190 8.33 -16.51 -15.81
CA ALA A 190 9.77 -16.38 -15.58
C ALA A 190 10.44 -17.75 -15.34
N ASP A 191 9.83 -18.61 -14.51
CA ASP A 191 10.37 -19.94 -14.19
C ASP A 191 10.53 -20.83 -15.42
N LYS A 192 9.54 -20.83 -16.33
CA LYS A 192 9.55 -21.65 -17.57
C LYS A 192 10.82 -21.45 -18.39
N ILE A 193 11.33 -20.22 -18.44
CA ILE A 193 12.47 -19.87 -19.28
C ILE A 193 13.78 -19.69 -18.51
N ALA A 194 13.73 -19.42 -17.21
CA ALA A 194 14.91 -19.14 -16.40
C ALA A 194 15.94 -20.28 -16.41
N ILE A 195 17.21 -19.91 -16.20
CA ILE A 195 18.27 -20.89 -15.95
C ILE A 195 18.07 -21.57 -14.57
N PRO A 196 18.60 -22.78 -14.34
CA PRO A 196 18.30 -23.57 -13.13
C PRO A 196 18.53 -22.85 -11.79
N ARG A 197 19.61 -22.08 -11.67
CA ARG A 197 19.89 -21.30 -10.45
C ARG A 197 18.79 -20.27 -10.17
N VAL A 198 18.34 -19.56 -11.20
CA VAL A 198 17.31 -18.52 -11.11
C VAL A 198 15.94 -19.13 -10.83
N ARG A 199 15.63 -20.30 -11.42
CA ARG A 199 14.40 -21.06 -11.12
C ARG A 199 14.24 -21.37 -9.63
N GLN A 200 15.32 -21.77 -8.96
CA GLN A 200 15.27 -22.05 -7.52
C GLN A 200 14.91 -20.80 -6.70
N GLN A 201 15.44 -19.63 -7.07
CA GLN A 201 15.12 -18.35 -6.43
C GLN A 201 13.66 -17.95 -6.71
N ILE A 202 13.20 -18.08 -7.96
CA ILE A 202 11.80 -17.83 -8.34
C ILE A 202 10.85 -18.73 -7.56
N ALA A 203 11.13 -20.03 -7.46
CA ALA A 203 10.32 -20.99 -6.71
C ALA A 203 10.23 -20.62 -5.21
N SER A 204 11.33 -20.15 -4.61
CA SER A 204 11.30 -19.64 -3.23
C SER A 204 10.40 -18.42 -3.10
N ILE A 205 10.54 -17.43 -3.99
CA ILE A 205 9.72 -16.20 -3.96
C ILE A 205 8.24 -16.55 -4.12
N LYS A 206 7.89 -17.44 -5.05
CA LYS A 206 6.51 -17.90 -5.24
C LYS A 206 5.93 -18.52 -3.98
N LYS A 207 6.69 -19.39 -3.30
CA LYS A 207 6.26 -20.02 -2.06
C LYS A 207 6.01 -18.98 -0.97
N ASP A 208 6.87 -17.98 -0.85
CA ASP A 208 6.71 -16.90 0.13
C ASP A 208 5.46 -16.04 -0.18
N ILE A 209 5.21 -15.73 -1.45
CA ILE A 209 3.98 -15.00 -1.86
C ILE A 209 2.72 -15.83 -1.61
N GLN A 210 2.76 -17.14 -1.87
CA GLN A 210 1.64 -18.04 -1.56
C GLN A 210 1.39 -18.12 -0.05
N ALA A 211 2.46 -18.16 0.75
CA ALA A 211 2.35 -18.11 2.20
C ALA A 211 1.76 -16.78 2.65
N LEU A 212 2.20 -15.64 2.10
CA LEU A 212 1.65 -14.31 2.34
C LEU A 212 0.15 -14.26 1.98
N ALA A 213 -0.25 -14.71 0.79
CA ALA A 213 -1.65 -14.73 0.37
C ALA A 213 -2.52 -15.66 1.26
N SER A 214 -1.91 -16.70 1.84
CA SER A 214 -2.61 -17.66 2.71
C SER A 214 -2.53 -17.29 4.20
N SER A 215 -1.63 -16.39 4.61
CA SER A 215 -1.38 -16.11 6.01
C SER A 215 -2.54 -15.30 6.58
N HIS A 216 -3.36 -15.95 7.39
CA HIS A 216 -4.38 -15.33 8.24
C HIS A 216 -3.88 -15.16 9.69
N ALA A 217 -2.58 -15.30 9.96
CA ALA A 217 -2.11 -15.60 11.31
C ALA A 217 -0.69 -15.12 11.60
N ASN A 218 -0.56 -14.31 12.68
CA ASN A 218 0.11 -14.73 13.90
C ASN A 218 -0.35 -13.90 15.11
N ALA A 219 -0.97 -14.60 16.07
CA ALA A 219 -2.13 -14.12 16.81
C ALA A 219 -1.96 -14.14 18.34
N HIS A 220 -0.77 -13.84 18.88
CA HIS A 220 -0.61 -13.80 20.34
C HIS A 220 -0.20 -12.43 20.87
N GLU A 221 0.90 -11.85 20.43
CA GLU A 221 1.29 -10.49 20.86
C GLU A 221 0.44 -9.41 20.18
N GLN A 222 0.24 -9.52 18.85
CA GLN A 222 -0.75 -8.71 18.15
C GLN A 222 -2.14 -8.89 18.75
N GLN A 223 -2.56 -10.12 19.08
CA GLN A 223 -3.86 -10.36 19.69
C GLN A 223 -3.98 -9.73 21.08
N ASN A 224 -2.92 -9.73 21.89
CA ASN A 224 -2.93 -9.04 23.18
C ASN A 224 -3.09 -7.53 23.02
N ILE A 225 -2.41 -6.93 22.03
CA ILE A 225 -2.56 -5.50 21.73
C ILE A 225 -3.94 -5.21 21.15
N ILE A 226 -4.43 -6.03 20.22
CA ILE A 226 -5.78 -5.93 19.65
C ILE A 226 -6.85 -6.03 20.75
N ASN A 227 -6.71 -7.00 21.67
CA ASN A 227 -7.60 -7.14 22.82
C ASN A 227 -7.56 -5.90 23.72
N ALA A 228 -6.38 -5.32 23.96
CA ALA A 228 -6.24 -4.08 24.71
C ALA A 228 -6.91 -2.88 24.02
N LEU A 229 -6.77 -2.78 22.69
CA LEU A 229 -7.43 -1.76 21.87
C LEU A 229 -8.96 -1.94 21.82
N ASP A 230 -9.45 -3.18 21.82
CA ASP A 230 -10.88 -3.49 21.92
C ASP A 230 -11.45 -3.07 23.28
N MET A 231 -10.73 -3.34 24.37
CA MET A 231 -11.10 -2.87 25.71
C MET A 231 -11.10 -1.33 25.80
N ALA A 232 -10.10 -0.67 25.19
CA ALA A 232 -10.02 0.78 25.14
C ALA A 232 -11.19 1.39 24.35
N SER A 233 -11.51 0.82 23.18
CA SER A 233 -12.64 1.25 22.33
C SER A 233 -13.98 1.10 23.05
N ALA A 234 -14.21 -0.04 23.72
CA ALA A 234 -15.41 -0.27 24.51
C ALA A 234 -15.56 0.77 25.65
N SER A 235 -14.45 1.06 26.34
CA SER A 235 -14.42 2.05 27.44
C SER A 235 -14.71 3.46 26.93
N ILE A 236 -14.13 3.85 25.80
CA ILE A 236 -14.37 5.15 25.15
C ILE A 236 -15.81 5.26 24.66
N HIS A 237 -16.36 4.19 24.08
CA HIS A 237 -17.74 4.16 23.64
C HIS A 237 -18.70 4.37 24.81
N GLN A 238 -18.50 3.64 25.92
CA GLN A 238 -19.29 3.79 27.14
C GLN A 238 -19.18 5.22 27.70
N ALA A 239 -17.98 5.77 27.80
CA ALA A 239 -17.78 7.15 28.25
C ALA A 239 -18.48 8.18 27.32
N SER A 240 -18.52 7.91 26.02
CA SER A 240 -19.14 8.81 25.04
C SER A 240 -20.67 8.88 25.14
N GLN A 241 -21.33 7.86 25.72
CA GLN A 241 -22.79 7.82 25.87
C GLN A 241 -23.30 8.81 26.93
N SER A 242 -22.45 9.15 27.90
CA SER A 242 -22.79 10.06 29.01
C SER A 242 -22.08 11.41 28.91
N ALA A 243 -21.27 11.62 27.86
CA ALA A 243 -20.46 12.81 27.68
C ALA A 243 -21.25 13.98 27.08
N VAL A 244 -20.85 15.21 27.44
CA VAL A 244 -21.32 16.43 26.77
C VAL A 244 -20.87 16.46 25.29
N PRO A 245 -21.59 17.14 24.38
CA PRO A 245 -21.40 17.01 22.93
C PRO A 245 -19.95 17.20 22.43
N LEU A 246 -19.21 18.17 22.99
CA LEU A 246 -17.82 18.42 22.62
C LEU A 246 -16.90 17.24 22.99
N ILE A 247 -17.11 16.66 24.18
CA ILE A 247 -16.33 15.52 24.68
C ILE A 247 -16.73 14.25 23.90
N GLN A 248 -18.02 14.09 23.60
CA GLN A 248 -18.52 12.98 22.79
C GLN A 248 -17.89 12.98 21.39
N ALA A 249 -17.77 14.14 20.72
CA ALA A 249 -17.13 14.24 19.41
C ALA A 249 -15.66 13.82 19.45
N ARG A 250 -14.91 14.26 20.47
CA ARG A 250 -13.51 13.86 20.66
C ARG A 250 -13.35 12.37 20.93
N LEU A 251 -14.20 11.80 21.78
CA LEU A 251 -14.20 10.36 22.08
C LEU A 251 -14.52 9.51 20.84
N LYS A 252 -15.43 9.97 19.97
CA LYS A 252 -15.71 9.32 18.68
C LYS A 252 -14.51 9.38 17.72
N SER A 253 -13.78 10.50 17.68
CA SER A 253 -12.53 10.60 16.90
C SER A 253 -11.49 9.60 17.40
N LEU A 254 -11.27 9.54 18.72
CA LEU A 254 -10.30 8.64 19.33
C LEU A 254 -10.66 7.16 19.10
N ALA A 255 -11.94 6.80 19.15
CA ALA A 255 -12.38 5.45 18.81
C ALA A 255 -12.09 5.08 17.34
N LYS A 256 -12.21 6.04 16.42
CA LYS A 256 -11.83 5.84 15.01
C LYS A 256 -10.32 5.62 14.87
N GLU A 257 -9.51 6.42 15.56
CA GLU A 257 -8.04 6.30 15.58
C GLU A 257 -7.59 4.94 16.14
N ILE A 258 -8.21 4.47 17.23
CA ILE A 258 -7.93 3.13 17.78
C ILE A 258 -8.32 2.02 16.80
N GLY A 259 -9.44 2.18 16.10
CA GLY A 259 -9.86 1.26 15.03
C GLY A 259 -8.82 1.19 13.90
N SER A 260 -8.28 2.33 13.47
CA SER A 260 -7.18 2.37 12.50
C SER A 260 -5.92 1.67 13.03
N LEU A 261 -5.49 1.99 14.25
CA LEU A 261 -4.30 1.38 14.86
C LEU A 261 -4.42 -0.16 14.99
N LYS A 262 -5.61 -0.67 15.30
CA LYS A 262 -5.88 -2.11 15.35
C LYS A 262 -5.63 -2.78 13.99
N ASN A 263 -6.07 -2.15 12.91
CA ASN A 263 -5.83 -2.65 11.55
C ASN A 263 -4.34 -2.56 11.20
N ASP A 264 -3.67 -1.44 11.50
CA ASP A 264 -2.24 -1.25 11.24
C ASP A 264 -1.39 -2.32 11.93
N ILE A 265 -1.68 -2.61 13.21
CA ILE A 265 -0.97 -3.60 14.00
C ILE A 265 -1.14 -4.99 13.42
N ALA A 266 -2.35 -5.38 13.01
CA ALA A 266 -2.60 -6.66 12.36
C ALA A 266 -1.78 -6.83 11.07
N MET A 267 -1.47 -5.73 10.37
CA MET A 267 -0.75 -5.74 9.10
C MET A 267 0.78 -5.65 9.22
N LEU A 268 1.35 -5.42 10.41
CA LEU A 268 2.81 -5.22 10.56
C LEU A 268 3.66 -6.44 10.16
N GLU A 269 3.29 -7.64 10.61
CA GLU A 269 4.03 -8.86 10.23
C GLU A 269 3.86 -9.15 8.73
N TYR A 270 2.65 -8.93 8.22
CA TYR A 270 2.34 -9.03 6.80
C TYR A 270 3.21 -8.08 5.97
N LYS A 271 3.43 -6.85 6.47
CA LYS A 271 4.31 -5.86 5.85
C LYS A 271 5.78 -6.28 5.88
N GLN A 272 6.26 -6.83 7.00
CA GLN A 272 7.63 -7.36 7.08
C GLN A 272 7.87 -8.50 6.09
N GLN A 273 6.93 -9.45 6.00
CA GLN A 273 7.00 -10.55 5.03
C GLN A 273 6.96 -10.02 3.59
N TYR A 274 6.07 -9.06 3.32
CA TYR A 274 5.96 -8.39 2.03
C TYR A 274 7.27 -7.69 1.63
N ASP A 275 7.87 -6.91 2.54
CA ASP A 275 9.13 -6.20 2.29
C ASP A 275 10.30 -7.17 2.06
N ALA A 276 10.34 -8.28 2.79
CA ALA A 276 11.33 -9.33 2.58
C ALA A 276 11.20 -9.99 1.19
N ILE A 277 9.98 -10.18 0.70
CA ILE A 277 9.72 -10.70 -0.65
C ILE A 277 10.15 -9.68 -1.70
N LEU A 278 9.80 -8.40 -1.52
CA LEU A 278 10.19 -7.32 -2.43
C LEU A 278 11.71 -7.22 -2.56
N GLU A 279 12.43 -7.39 -1.44
CA GLU A 279 13.89 -7.39 -1.46
C GLU A 279 14.48 -8.60 -2.19
N LYS A 280 13.88 -9.78 -2.05
CA LYS A 280 14.26 -10.97 -2.84
C LYS A 280 14.06 -10.74 -4.34
N LEU A 281 12.95 -10.10 -4.73
CA LEU A 281 12.69 -9.73 -6.12
C LEU A 281 13.77 -8.75 -6.65
N ARG A 282 14.08 -7.68 -5.90
CA ARG A 282 15.14 -6.71 -6.28
C ARG A 282 16.50 -7.39 -6.42
N LYS A 283 16.86 -8.27 -5.50
CA LYS A 283 18.13 -8.99 -5.56
C LYS A 283 18.21 -9.87 -6.81
N LEU A 284 17.12 -10.58 -7.13
CA LEU A 284 17.05 -11.40 -8.34
C LEU A 284 17.23 -10.58 -9.62
N GLU A 285 16.72 -9.35 -9.66
CA GLU A 285 16.92 -8.42 -10.79
C GLU A 285 18.38 -7.98 -10.96
N THR A 286 19.17 -7.96 -9.88
CA THR A 286 20.60 -7.62 -9.96
C THR A 286 21.50 -8.78 -10.34
N GLU A 287 21.03 -10.03 -10.16
CA GLU A 287 21.79 -11.25 -10.46
C GLU A 287 21.68 -11.71 -11.93
N LEU A 288 20.77 -11.12 -12.71
CA LEU A 288 20.51 -11.39 -14.13
C LEU A 288 21.09 -10.31 -15.05
#